data_AF-A0A2C6KXR4-F1
#
_entry.id   AF-A0A2C6KXR4-F1
#
_cell.length_a   1.000
_cell.length_b   1.000
_cell.length_c   1.000
_cell.angle_alpha   90.00
_cell.angle_beta   90.00
_cell.angle_gamma   90.00
#
_symmetry.space_group_name_H-M   'P 1'
#
loop_
_entity.id
_entity.type
_entity.pdbx_description
1 polymer ?
#
loop_
_entity_poly.entity_id
_entity_poly.type
_entity_poly.pdbx_seq_one_letter_code
_entity_poly.pdbx_strand_id
1 'polypeptide(L)'
;PSRTKRHLFRRASRESRSTRVHIQSELDSWCNSHYKKLCSGGKKAFCDKTALARYGKGITSQQTNQWRCYSKESLNPGGREVQCVDDCGHYFPCIGVINSKTTSHSTAESDIANFIQKAVPKYCSPIQAAGDKFCDSVSKGAVARKDTGRAGQETSQWRCYERASLTYEASGICKDNCGGERLCPGGRSETQGDLTKEHFTREADLQKAFTNQRAPCDSLCIPTPINPPVCVTDENLLQNTKRSKAQAMLDDECQRQFDRNCKSGHKSFCGKVAVARKDKGRAGSQEKAEWRCYSLSELDFRGASSVCIDDCGKELRCQGGVKGVQSVEHTTWKQLPTLIGSATKTFCSARQASANDYCNDVRPGTIARYEAVSGNTEPRWICIDKQELRLEAESKCADKCKGFTTCAGGRSRVDGPLPSNGLEDASRGILDAMKDSAGDC
;
A
#
# COMPACT_ATOMS: atom_id res chain seq x y z
N PRO A 1 1.44 35.75 -22.86
CA PRO A 1 2.33 35.59 -21.68
C PRO A 1 1.62 35.07 -20.39
N SER A 2 0.51 34.34 -20.47
CA SER A 2 -0.26 33.94 -19.27
C SER A 2 -0.90 32.53 -19.34
N ARG A 3 -0.37 31.62 -20.16
CA ARG A 3 -0.95 30.27 -20.32
C ARG A 3 -0.08 29.09 -19.86
N THR A 4 1.15 29.31 -19.39
CA THR A 4 2.09 28.21 -19.07
C THR A 4 2.21 27.87 -17.56
N LYS A 5 1.60 28.65 -16.66
CA LYS A 5 1.73 28.43 -15.19
C LYS A 5 0.64 27.56 -14.54
N ARG A 6 -0.43 27.17 -15.26
CA ARG A 6 -1.53 26.34 -14.69
C ARG A 6 -1.32 24.83 -14.80
N HIS A 7 -0.31 24.35 -15.53
CA HIS A 7 -0.03 22.92 -15.65
C HIS A 7 0.94 22.37 -14.60
N LEU A 8 1.63 23.24 -13.84
CA LEU A 8 2.58 22.83 -12.78
C LEU A 8 1.91 22.61 -11.41
N PHE A 9 0.78 23.25 -11.13
CA PHE A 9 0.06 23.10 -9.85
C PHE A 9 -0.87 21.87 -9.78
N ARG A 10 -1.02 21.12 -10.87
CA ARG A 10 -1.95 19.97 -10.95
C ARG A 10 -1.26 18.60 -10.77
N ARG A 11 0.05 18.57 -10.56
CA ARG A 11 0.84 17.35 -10.27
C ARG A 11 1.09 17.11 -8.78
N ALA A 12 0.97 18.12 -7.92
CA ALA A 12 1.23 18.02 -6.48
C ALA A 12 0.05 17.44 -5.64
N SER A 13 -1.02 16.95 -6.26
CA SER A 13 -2.21 16.44 -5.55
C SER A 13 -2.49 14.96 -5.84
N ARG A 14 -1.55 14.27 -6.47
CA ARG A 14 -1.66 12.85 -6.86
C ARG A 14 -0.50 12.01 -6.34
N GLU A 15 -0.10 12.24 -5.09
CA GLU A 15 0.86 11.36 -4.40
C GLU A 15 0.71 11.52 -2.88
N SER A 16 -0.38 10.98 -2.35
CA SER A 16 -0.50 10.67 -0.91
C SER A 16 -1.04 9.26 -0.78
N ARG A 17 -0.29 8.28 -1.33
CA ARG A 17 -0.28 6.94 -0.75
C ARG A 17 0.39 7.11 0.60
N SER A 18 -0.42 7.29 1.65
CA SER A 18 0.04 7.49 3.02
C SER A 18 0.96 6.33 3.41
N THR A 19 2.26 6.58 3.37
CA THR A 19 3.27 5.85 4.13
C THR A 19 2.96 6.08 5.60
N ARG A 20 2.17 5.21 6.21
CA ARG A 20 2.06 5.20 7.68
C ARG A 20 3.44 4.91 8.23
N VAL A 21 4.05 5.93 8.82
CA VAL A 21 5.26 5.81 9.64
C VAL A 21 4.81 5.42 11.02
N HIS A 22 5.27 4.27 11.49
CA HIS A 22 4.79 3.67 12.73
C HIS A 22 5.48 4.28 13.94
N ILE A 23 6.82 4.38 13.93
CA ILE A 23 7.57 4.81 15.12
C ILE A 23 7.19 6.24 15.53
N GLN A 24 7.15 7.20 14.59
CA GLN A 24 6.78 8.59 14.92
C GLN A 24 5.35 8.70 15.45
N SER A 25 4.40 7.98 14.86
CA SER A 25 2.99 8.00 15.29
C SER A 25 2.82 7.40 16.69
N GLU A 26 3.56 6.34 17.01
CA GLU A 26 3.54 5.72 18.33
C GLU A 26 4.23 6.60 19.38
N LEU A 27 5.31 7.28 19.02
CA LEU A 27 5.96 8.27 19.88
C LEU A 27 5.06 9.47 20.17
N ASP A 28 4.35 9.99 19.17
CA ASP A 28 3.37 11.05 19.37
C ASP A 28 2.27 10.57 20.34
N SER A 29 1.79 9.33 20.18
CA SER A 29 0.81 8.71 21.09
C SER A 29 1.35 8.52 22.51
N TRP A 30 2.62 8.11 22.62
CA TRP A 30 3.33 8.00 23.90
C TRP A 30 3.45 9.36 24.59
N CYS A 31 3.82 10.40 23.85
CA CYS A 31 3.92 11.77 24.36
C CYS A 31 2.57 12.31 24.85
N ASN A 32 1.47 12.01 24.14
CA ASN A 32 0.13 12.37 24.60
C ASN A 32 -0.22 11.66 25.92
N SER A 33 0.15 10.39 26.05
CA SER A 33 -0.04 9.63 27.30
C SER A 33 0.85 10.18 28.43
N HIS A 34 2.06 10.62 28.11
CA HIS A 34 2.99 11.26 29.05
C HIS A 34 2.44 12.59 29.57
N TYR A 35 1.88 13.43 28.70
CA TYR A 35 1.22 14.67 29.10
C TYR A 35 0.03 14.42 30.04
N LYS A 36 -0.80 13.41 29.74
CA LYS A 36 -1.90 12.98 30.63
C LYS A 36 -1.37 12.59 32.01
N LYS A 37 -0.29 11.80 32.09
CA LYS A 37 0.34 11.43 33.37
C LYS A 37 0.86 12.65 34.14
N LEU A 38 1.52 13.59 33.46
CA LEU A 38 2.00 14.83 34.09
C LEU A 38 0.84 15.70 34.61
N CYS A 39 -0.24 15.81 33.84
CA CYS A 39 -1.47 16.50 34.24
C CYS A 39 -2.10 15.86 35.49
N SER A 40 -2.28 14.53 35.50
CA SER A 40 -2.78 13.78 36.66
C SER A 40 -1.86 13.90 37.88
N GLY A 41 -0.55 14.07 37.67
CA GLY A 41 0.44 14.38 38.72
C GLY A 41 0.45 15.84 39.18
N GLY A 42 -0.57 16.64 38.84
CA GLY A 42 -0.74 18.02 39.30
C GLY A 42 -0.06 19.10 38.44
N LYS A 43 0.65 18.73 37.37
CA LYS A 43 1.30 19.71 36.47
C LYS A 43 0.29 20.25 35.45
N LYS A 44 -0.54 21.20 35.90
CA LYS A 44 -1.63 21.81 35.12
C LYS A 44 -1.21 22.33 33.73
N ALA A 45 0.04 22.77 33.57
CA ALA A 45 0.59 23.27 32.31
C ALA A 45 0.59 22.24 31.16
N PHE A 46 0.40 20.94 31.44
CA PHE A 46 0.32 19.87 30.44
C PHE A 46 -1.10 19.35 30.21
N CYS A 47 -2.09 19.83 30.98
CA CYS A 47 -3.48 19.46 30.79
C CYS A 47 -4.03 20.06 29.48
N ASP A 48 -4.96 19.34 28.85
CA ASP A 48 -5.70 19.76 27.64
C ASP A 48 -4.84 20.12 26.42
N LYS A 49 -3.61 19.62 26.36
CA LYS A 49 -2.66 19.84 25.26
C LYS A 49 -2.43 18.57 24.45
N THR A 50 -2.26 18.74 23.14
CA THR A 50 -1.78 17.65 22.28
C THR A 50 -0.26 17.68 22.23
N ALA A 51 0.37 16.54 22.53
CA ALA A 51 1.82 16.41 22.52
C ALA A 51 2.32 15.73 21.24
N LEU A 52 3.48 16.18 20.75
CA LEU A 52 4.20 15.60 19.62
C LEU A 52 5.65 15.30 20.04
N ALA A 53 6.15 14.12 19.70
CA ALA A 53 7.52 13.73 19.97
C ALA A 53 8.44 14.29 18.89
N ARG A 54 9.41 15.12 19.28
CA ARG A 54 10.40 15.66 18.35
C ARG A 54 11.79 15.67 18.98
N TYR A 55 12.81 15.55 18.14
CA TYR A 55 14.19 15.77 18.54
C TYR A 55 14.58 17.22 18.25
N GLY A 56 14.90 18.00 19.28
CA GLY A 56 15.15 19.43 19.13
C GLY A 56 15.54 20.15 20.42
N LYS A 57 15.78 21.45 20.30
CA LYS A 57 16.14 22.35 21.42
C LYS A 57 14.93 22.67 22.31
N GLY A 58 15.17 23.05 23.56
CA GLY A 58 14.12 23.44 24.48
C GLY A 58 14.02 24.96 24.67
N ILE A 59 13.85 25.37 25.92
CA ILE A 59 13.86 26.79 26.32
C ILE A 59 15.27 27.39 26.17
N THR A 60 15.43 28.69 26.45
CA THR A 60 16.71 29.42 26.29
C THR A 60 17.93 28.73 26.92
N SER A 61 17.79 28.03 28.06
CA SER A 61 18.89 27.28 28.69
C SER A 61 19.16 25.89 28.08
N GLN A 62 18.28 25.39 27.21
CA GLN A 62 18.31 24.04 26.65
C GLN A 62 18.66 24.06 25.15
N GLN A 63 19.90 24.45 24.83
CA GLN A 63 20.35 24.66 23.45
C GLN A 63 20.81 23.37 22.73
N THR A 64 20.84 22.24 23.42
CA THR A 64 21.15 20.92 22.83
C THR A 64 19.89 20.23 22.33
N ASN A 65 20.02 19.51 21.23
CA ASN A 65 18.93 18.69 20.71
C ASN A 65 18.72 17.48 21.62
N GLN A 66 17.48 17.28 22.04
CA GLN A 66 17.03 16.12 22.80
C GLN A 66 15.63 15.72 22.35
N TRP A 67 15.23 14.48 22.60
CA TRP A 67 13.87 14.03 22.47
C TRP A 67 13.00 14.67 23.55
N ARG A 68 11.99 15.41 23.08
CA ARG A 68 11.01 16.07 23.94
C ARG A 68 9.61 15.84 23.38
N CYS A 69 8.65 15.81 24.28
CA CYS A 69 7.25 15.94 23.95
C CYS A 69 6.93 17.44 23.93
N TYR A 70 6.69 18.01 22.75
CA TYR A 70 6.31 19.41 22.59
C TYR A 70 4.79 19.53 22.51
N SER A 71 4.25 20.62 23.05
CA SER A 71 2.87 21.02 22.78
C SER A 71 2.76 21.35 21.30
N LYS A 72 1.79 20.78 20.59
CA LYS A 72 1.56 21.04 19.17
C LYS A 72 1.43 22.53 18.87
N GLU A 73 0.76 23.26 19.76
CA GLU A 73 0.49 24.70 19.67
C GLU A 73 1.76 25.55 19.83
N SER A 74 2.83 24.96 20.38
CA SER A 74 4.11 25.65 20.60
C SER A 74 5.12 25.49 19.45
N LEU A 75 4.77 24.69 18.43
CA LEU A 75 5.59 24.47 17.26
C LEU A 75 5.06 25.30 16.08
N ASN A 76 5.85 26.26 15.61
CA ASN A 76 5.47 27.07 14.45
C ASN A 76 5.72 26.27 13.15
N PRO A 77 4.74 26.15 12.23
CA PRO A 77 4.90 25.36 11.01
C PRO A 77 5.77 26.01 9.91
N GLY A 78 6.27 27.25 10.12
CA GLY A 78 7.00 28.03 9.13
C GLY A 78 8.45 27.59 8.85
N GLY A 79 8.92 26.49 9.42
CA GLY A 79 10.30 26.01 9.23
C GLY A 79 10.51 24.59 9.77
N ARG A 80 11.77 24.11 9.71
CA ARG A 80 12.17 22.73 10.07
C ARG A 80 13.36 22.69 11.04
N GLU A 81 13.16 23.19 12.25
CA GLU A 81 14.21 23.19 13.28
C GLU A 81 14.21 21.92 14.14
N VAL A 82 13.05 21.27 14.23
CA VAL A 82 12.89 19.99 14.93
C VAL A 82 13.06 18.82 13.99
N GLN A 83 13.28 17.63 14.54
CA GLN A 83 13.48 16.40 13.77
C GLN A 83 12.46 15.32 14.17
N CYS A 84 12.03 14.56 13.16
CA CYS A 84 11.07 13.46 13.25
C CYS A 84 11.76 12.16 12.82
N VAL A 85 11.30 11.01 13.32
CA VAL A 85 11.96 9.71 13.15
C VAL A 85 11.24 8.81 12.14
N ASP A 86 12.00 8.15 11.27
CA ASP A 86 11.47 7.08 10.41
C ASP A 86 11.37 5.73 11.14
N ASP A 87 10.90 4.71 10.43
CA ASP A 87 10.75 3.36 10.99
C ASP A 87 12.08 2.62 11.20
N CYS A 88 13.20 3.20 10.76
CA CYS A 88 14.56 2.71 11.01
C CYS A 88 15.30 3.48 12.11
N GLY A 89 14.61 4.40 12.80
CA GLY A 89 15.20 5.18 13.88
C GLY A 89 16.07 6.34 13.39
N HIS A 90 16.11 6.60 12.09
CA HIS A 90 16.79 7.77 11.53
C HIS A 90 15.87 8.96 11.60
N TYR A 91 16.40 10.08 12.07
CA TYR A 91 15.61 11.29 12.23
C TYR A 91 16.08 12.42 11.30
N PHE A 92 15.09 13.12 10.75
CA PHE A 92 15.20 14.11 9.68
C PHE A 92 14.54 15.43 10.09
N PRO A 93 15.04 16.58 9.62
CA PRO A 93 14.35 17.85 9.75
C PRO A 93 12.87 17.73 9.34
N CYS A 94 11.98 18.16 10.22
CA CYS A 94 10.54 18.14 9.99
C CYS A 94 9.90 19.44 10.46
N ILE A 95 8.68 19.69 9.99
CA ILE A 95 7.94 20.93 10.24
C ILE A 95 7.80 21.17 11.74
N GLY A 96 8.27 22.35 12.17
CA GLY A 96 8.28 22.81 13.54
C GLY A 96 9.48 23.71 13.82
N VAL A 97 9.19 24.94 14.23
CA VAL A 97 10.15 25.95 14.69
C VAL A 97 9.89 26.20 16.17
N ILE A 98 10.96 26.25 16.97
CA ILE A 98 10.87 26.37 18.42
C ILE A 98 11.06 27.84 18.82
N ASN A 99 10.08 28.41 19.51
CA ASN A 99 10.30 29.66 20.22
C ASN A 99 10.86 29.37 21.61
N SER A 100 12.17 29.61 21.81
CA SER A 100 12.87 29.29 23.06
C SER A 100 12.35 30.04 24.31
N LYS A 101 11.54 31.10 24.14
CA LYS A 101 10.92 31.85 25.25
C LYS A 101 9.53 31.31 25.62
N THR A 102 8.82 30.71 24.67
CA THR A 102 7.39 30.36 24.84
C THR A 102 7.08 28.89 24.59
N THR A 103 8.08 28.09 24.23
CA THR A 103 7.90 26.66 23.99
C THR A 103 7.43 25.94 25.25
N SER A 104 6.51 24.98 25.07
CA SER A 104 5.92 24.20 26.14
C SER A 104 6.20 22.73 25.87
N HIS A 105 7.12 22.12 26.62
CA HIS A 105 7.53 20.74 26.41
C HIS A 105 7.88 20.01 27.69
N SER A 106 7.94 18.68 27.60
CA SER A 106 8.58 17.80 28.59
C SER A 106 9.74 17.08 27.93
N THR A 107 10.92 17.13 28.55
CA THR A 107 12.11 16.44 28.03
C THR A 107 12.07 14.99 28.46
N ALA A 108 12.23 14.06 27.52
CA ALA A 108 12.09 12.62 27.74
C ALA A 108 13.13 11.85 26.90
N GLU A 109 14.39 12.32 26.93
CA GLU A 109 15.48 11.81 26.08
C GLU A 109 15.63 10.30 26.15
N SER A 110 15.84 9.77 27.36
CA SER A 110 16.11 8.36 27.60
C SER A 110 14.91 7.48 27.30
N ASP A 111 13.71 7.87 27.73
CA ASP A 111 12.48 7.12 27.47
C ASP A 111 12.17 6.99 25.98
N ILE A 112 12.26 8.10 25.24
CA ILE A 112 12.00 8.10 23.78
C ILE A 112 13.11 7.38 23.03
N ALA A 113 14.38 7.58 23.38
CA ALA A 113 15.49 6.85 22.76
C ALA A 113 15.35 5.34 22.97
N ASN A 114 15.00 4.91 24.18
CA ASN A 114 14.73 3.51 24.51
C ASN A 114 13.50 2.97 23.75
N PHE A 115 12.46 3.78 23.56
CA PHE A 115 11.31 3.43 22.75
C PHE A 115 11.73 3.15 21.30
N ILE A 116 12.46 4.08 20.68
CA ILE A 116 12.94 3.96 19.29
C ILE A 116 13.79 2.69 19.16
N GLN A 117 14.74 2.46 20.07
CA GLN A 117 15.61 1.29 20.03
C GLN A 117 14.81 -0.03 20.06
N LYS A 118 13.73 -0.09 20.85
CA LYS A 118 12.85 -1.28 20.90
C LYS A 118 11.94 -1.42 19.68
N ALA A 119 11.56 -0.30 19.06
CA ALA A 119 10.65 -0.27 17.93
C ALA A 119 11.38 -0.56 16.60
N VAL A 120 12.64 -0.17 16.45
CA VAL A 120 13.42 -0.36 15.21
C VAL A 120 13.44 -1.82 14.73
N PRO A 121 13.72 -2.85 15.56
CA PRO A 121 13.68 -4.24 15.11
C PRO A 121 12.32 -4.68 14.55
N LYS A 122 11.24 -4.07 15.05
CA LYS A 122 9.86 -4.37 14.66
C LYS A 122 9.47 -3.72 13.33
N TYR A 123 9.94 -2.51 13.04
CA TYR A 123 9.46 -1.74 11.88
C TYR A 123 10.51 -1.54 10.77
N CYS A 124 11.79 -1.55 11.10
CA CYS A 124 12.84 -1.30 10.11
C CYS A 124 13.06 -2.52 9.23
N SER A 125 12.89 -2.37 7.91
CA SER A 125 13.26 -3.44 6.97
C SER A 125 14.73 -3.83 7.17
N PRO A 126 15.07 -5.12 7.37
CA PRO A 126 16.46 -5.56 7.44
C PRO A 126 17.26 -5.21 6.19
N ILE A 127 16.59 -5.16 5.04
CA ILE A 127 17.20 -4.82 3.75
C ILE A 127 17.50 -3.32 3.69
N GLN A 128 16.57 -2.47 4.15
CA GLN A 128 16.82 -1.04 4.25
C GLN A 128 17.95 -0.75 5.27
N ALA A 129 17.92 -1.39 6.43
CA ALA A 129 18.94 -1.27 7.47
C ALA A 129 20.35 -1.60 6.95
N ALA A 130 20.47 -2.57 6.04
CA ALA A 130 21.74 -2.90 5.41
C ALA A 130 22.28 -1.77 4.50
N GLY A 131 21.40 -1.14 3.73
CA GLY A 131 21.77 0.04 2.93
C GLY A 131 22.13 1.24 3.80
N ASP A 132 21.35 1.48 4.87
CA ASP A 132 21.63 2.55 5.82
C ASP A 132 22.98 2.32 6.54
N LYS A 133 23.29 1.08 6.92
CA LYS A 133 24.59 0.70 7.48
C LYS A 133 25.74 0.91 6.49
N PHE A 134 25.54 0.56 5.22
CA PHE A 134 26.53 0.87 4.18
C PHE A 134 26.75 2.38 4.09
N CYS A 135 25.69 3.18 4.04
CA CYS A 135 25.80 4.63 3.95
C CYS A 135 26.46 5.27 5.18
N ASP A 136 26.20 4.78 6.39
CA ASP A 136 26.88 5.23 7.61
C ASP A 136 28.41 5.02 7.54
N SER A 137 28.87 4.00 6.80
CA SER A 137 30.29 3.78 6.55
C SER A 137 30.89 4.70 5.47
N VAL A 138 30.06 5.21 4.55
CA VAL A 138 30.46 6.16 3.51
C VAL A 138 30.55 7.58 4.07
N SER A 139 29.54 8.00 4.82
CA SER A 139 29.54 9.25 5.57
C SER A 139 28.77 9.04 6.87
N LYS A 140 29.38 9.40 7.99
CA LYS A 140 28.84 9.07 9.32
C LYS A 140 27.45 9.66 9.50
N GLY A 141 26.48 8.81 9.80
CA GLY A 141 25.08 9.16 9.99
C GLY A 141 24.29 9.35 8.71
N ALA A 142 24.84 9.04 7.53
CA ALA A 142 24.13 9.05 6.26
C ALA A 142 23.20 7.85 6.12
N VAL A 143 22.15 8.01 5.30
CA VAL A 143 21.11 7.02 5.05
C VAL A 143 20.97 6.72 3.57
N ALA A 144 20.52 5.52 3.24
CA ALA A 144 20.26 5.10 1.87
C ALA A 144 18.84 5.50 1.46
N ARG A 145 18.74 6.28 0.37
CA ARG A 145 17.49 6.57 -0.32
C ARG A 145 17.72 6.57 -1.82
N LYS A 146 16.69 6.21 -2.58
CA LYS A 146 16.64 6.45 -4.02
C LYS A 146 15.80 7.69 -4.27
N ASP A 147 16.47 8.76 -4.66
CA ASP A 147 15.87 10.08 -4.85
C ASP A 147 16.78 10.93 -5.76
N THR A 148 16.32 12.14 -6.04
CA THR A 148 17.01 13.15 -6.85
C THR A 148 18.27 13.69 -6.16
N GLY A 149 19.26 14.07 -6.96
CA GLY A 149 20.54 14.60 -6.49
C GLY A 149 20.60 16.13 -6.50
N ARG A 150 21.76 16.67 -6.87
CA ARG A 150 21.98 18.11 -7.10
C ARG A 150 21.34 18.54 -8.42
N ALA A 151 21.33 19.85 -8.72
CA ALA A 151 21.00 20.33 -10.06
C ALA A 151 21.84 19.60 -11.13
N GLY A 152 21.20 19.09 -12.18
CA GLY A 152 21.81 18.19 -13.17
C GLY A 152 21.79 16.70 -12.80
N GLN A 153 21.22 16.33 -11.65
CA GLN A 153 21.02 14.95 -11.20
C GLN A 153 19.55 14.69 -10.83
N GLU A 154 18.63 15.10 -11.70
CA GLU A 154 17.18 15.01 -11.48
C GLU A 154 16.67 13.56 -11.56
N THR A 155 17.50 12.61 -11.99
CA THR A 155 17.15 11.19 -12.01
C THR A 155 17.26 10.57 -10.62
N SER A 156 16.20 9.87 -10.21
CA SER A 156 16.18 9.15 -8.95
C SER A 156 17.17 7.98 -8.98
N GLN A 157 18.17 8.03 -8.11
CA GLN A 157 19.22 7.02 -7.97
C GLN A 157 19.46 6.73 -6.49
N TRP A 158 19.91 5.52 -6.18
CA TRP A 158 20.36 5.13 -4.85
C TRP A 158 21.62 5.92 -4.48
N ARG A 159 21.47 6.71 -3.41
CA ARG A 159 22.50 7.59 -2.89
C ARG A 159 22.57 7.45 -1.37
N CYS A 160 23.73 7.75 -0.83
CA CYS A 160 23.93 7.99 0.59
C CYS A 160 23.73 9.47 0.87
N TYR A 161 22.69 9.78 1.61
CA TYR A 161 22.30 11.14 1.96
C TYR A 161 22.65 11.46 3.40
N GLU A 162 23.25 12.62 3.62
CA GLU A 162 23.30 13.18 4.97
C GLU A 162 21.88 13.50 5.42
N ARG A 163 21.51 13.14 6.66
CA ARG A 163 20.12 13.31 7.14
C ARG A 163 19.67 14.77 7.16
N ALA A 164 20.59 15.71 7.38
CA ALA A 164 20.31 17.14 7.33
C ALA A 164 20.00 17.68 5.91
N SER A 165 20.30 16.89 4.88
CA SER A 165 19.97 17.18 3.48
C SER A 165 18.58 16.73 3.07
N LEU A 166 17.91 15.97 3.93
CA LEU A 166 16.59 15.40 3.69
C LEU A 166 15.55 16.12 4.55
N THR A 167 14.28 15.95 4.18
CA THR A 167 13.15 16.43 4.99
C THR A 167 12.17 15.29 5.22
N TYR A 168 11.58 15.27 6.41
CA TYR A 168 10.68 14.20 6.82
C TYR A 168 9.39 14.15 5.98
N GLU A 169 8.85 15.32 5.60
CA GLU A 169 7.61 15.38 4.81
C GLU A 169 7.80 14.99 3.35
N ALA A 170 9.03 15.14 2.83
CA ALA A 170 9.35 14.65 1.50
C ALA A 170 9.50 13.12 1.54
N SER A 171 8.99 12.46 0.50
CA SER A 171 9.10 11.02 0.35
C SER A 171 10.29 10.68 -0.54
N GLY A 172 11.21 9.85 -0.01
CA GLY A 172 12.22 9.16 -0.80
C GLY A 172 11.82 7.71 -1.05
N ILE A 173 12.50 7.02 -1.97
CA ILE A 173 12.34 5.57 -2.13
C ILE A 173 13.33 4.85 -1.21
N CYS A 174 12.85 3.84 -0.50
CA CYS A 174 13.63 2.91 0.33
C CYS A 174 13.20 1.47 0.08
N LYS A 175 13.85 0.52 0.75
CA LYS A 175 13.53 -0.90 0.67
C LYS A 175 12.47 -1.32 1.67
N ASP A 176 11.51 -2.12 1.21
CA ASP A 176 10.61 -2.87 2.09
C ASP A 176 11.31 -4.11 2.67
N ASN A 177 10.64 -4.86 3.55
CA ASN A 177 11.21 -6.04 4.19
C ASN A 177 11.24 -7.29 3.30
N CYS A 178 10.89 -7.18 2.01
CA CYS A 178 11.09 -8.16 0.95
C CYS A 178 12.08 -7.70 -0.14
N GLY A 179 12.64 -6.49 -0.02
CA GLY A 179 13.60 -5.91 -0.97
C GLY A 179 12.96 -5.15 -2.14
N GLY A 180 11.63 -5.03 -2.15
CA GLY A 180 10.89 -4.15 -3.05
C GLY A 180 11.13 -2.68 -2.73
N GLU A 181 10.84 -1.82 -3.70
CA GLU A 181 10.90 -0.36 -3.54
C GLU A 181 9.58 0.14 -2.95
N ARG A 182 9.67 0.97 -1.89
CA ARG A 182 8.53 1.65 -1.27
C ARG A 182 8.88 3.10 -0.98
N LEU A 183 7.86 3.94 -0.82
CA LEU A 183 8.06 5.29 -0.29
C LEU A 183 8.37 5.24 1.21
N CYS A 184 9.11 6.23 1.70
CA CYS A 184 9.32 6.48 3.12
C CYS A 184 9.75 7.92 3.38
N PRO A 185 9.67 8.37 4.65
CA PRO A 185 10.17 9.68 5.05
C PRO A 185 11.66 9.86 4.79
N GLY A 186 12.05 11.13 4.67
CA GLY A 186 13.43 11.52 4.43
C GLY A 186 13.75 11.53 2.93
N GLY A 187 12.92 12.23 2.15
CA GLY A 187 13.21 12.56 0.75
C GLY A 187 13.85 13.94 0.60
N ARG A 188 14.28 14.26 -0.63
CA ARG A 188 14.68 15.62 -1.02
C ARG A 188 13.46 16.48 -1.23
N SER A 189 13.48 17.69 -0.66
CA SER A 189 12.45 18.69 -0.95
C SER A 189 12.76 19.38 -2.28
N GLU A 190 11.74 19.80 -3.03
CA GLU A 190 11.89 20.51 -4.31
C GLU A 190 12.54 21.91 -4.18
N THR A 191 12.91 22.34 -2.98
CA THR A 191 13.53 23.65 -2.78
C THR A 191 15.00 23.63 -3.24
N GLN A 192 15.38 24.57 -4.11
CA GLN A 192 16.74 24.65 -4.68
C GLN A 192 17.86 24.68 -3.64
N GLY A 193 17.60 25.24 -2.44
CA GLY A 193 18.57 25.28 -1.35
C GLY A 193 18.84 23.91 -0.70
N ASP A 194 17.89 22.98 -0.76
CA ASP A 194 18.11 21.62 -0.29
C ASP A 194 18.90 20.79 -1.30
N LEU A 195 18.75 21.04 -2.61
CA LEU A 195 19.46 20.31 -3.67
C LEU A 195 20.99 20.47 -3.62
N THR A 196 21.53 21.52 -3.00
CA THR A 196 22.99 21.75 -2.93
C THR A 196 23.70 20.90 -1.86
N LYS A 197 22.96 20.40 -0.86
CA LYS A 197 23.51 19.65 0.28
C LYS A 197 24.07 18.28 -0.11
N GLU A 198 25.10 17.83 0.60
CA GLU A 198 25.92 16.67 0.23
C GLU A 198 25.15 15.35 0.16
N HIS A 199 25.51 14.54 -0.84
CA HIS A 199 25.12 13.15 -0.97
C HIS A 199 26.13 12.46 -1.88
N PHE A 200 26.14 11.12 -1.85
CA PHE A 200 27.07 10.32 -2.63
C PHE A 200 26.28 9.29 -3.43
N THR A 201 26.32 9.39 -4.77
CA THR A 201 25.73 8.36 -5.64
C THR A 201 26.50 7.06 -5.47
N ARG A 202 25.79 6.00 -5.11
CA ARG A 202 26.34 4.67 -4.80
C ARG A 202 25.41 3.57 -5.33
N GLU A 203 24.89 3.77 -6.54
CA GLU A 203 23.85 2.90 -7.13
C GLU A 203 24.23 1.41 -7.06
N ALA A 204 25.38 1.05 -7.64
CA ALA A 204 25.84 -0.34 -7.69
C ALA A 204 26.17 -0.91 -6.30
N ASP A 205 26.82 -0.13 -5.44
CA ASP A 205 27.22 -0.58 -4.10
C ASP A 205 26.01 -0.78 -3.18
N LEU A 206 25.02 0.12 -3.25
CA LEU A 206 23.77 0.00 -2.50
C LEU A 206 22.93 -1.16 -3.02
N GLN A 207 22.82 -1.33 -4.33
CA GLN A 207 22.17 -2.52 -4.90
C GLN A 207 22.82 -3.80 -4.36
N LYS A 208 24.16 -3.87 -4.33
CA LYS A 208 24.90 -5.00 -3.75
C LYS A 208 24.63 -5.16 -2.25
N ALA A 209 24.58 -4.07 -1.48
CA ALA A 209 24.27 -4.12 -0.05
C ALA A 209 22.86 -4.69 0.22
N PHE A 210 21.90 -4.35 -0.64
CA PHE A 210 20.53 -4.87 -0.58
C PHE A 210 20.45 -6.34 -0.98
N THR A 211 21.08 -6.75 -2.09
CA THR A 211 20.98 -8.12 -2.62
C THR A 211 21.78 -9.13 -1.82
N ASN A 212 22.81 -8.71 -1.09
CA ASN A 212 23.57 -9.56 -0.18
C ASN A 212 22.79 -9.94 1.09
N GLN A 213 21.65 -9.31 1.35
CA GLN A 213 20.81 -9.73 2.46
C GLN A 213 20.16 -11.07 2.15
N ARG A 214 20.17 -11.98 3.14
CA ARG A 214 19.46 -13.25 3.03
C ARG A 214 18.00 -12.96 2.73
N ALA A 215 17.46 -13.61 1.69
CA ALA A 215 16.04 -13.52 1.38
C ALA A 215 15.24 -13.93 2.63
N PRO A 216 14.26 -13.12 3.06
CA PRO A 216 13.50 -13.40 4.28
C PRO A 216 12.61 -14.64 4.13
N CYS A 217 12.35 -15.06 2.90
CA CYS A 217 11.51 -16.21 2.55
C CYS A 217 12.23 -17.06 1.49
N ASP A 218 12.04 -18.38 1.54
CA ASP A 218 12.58 -19.31 0.54
C ASP A 218 11.80 -19.27 -0.79
N SER A 219 10.53 -18.83 -0.73
CA SER A 219 9.60 -18.74 -1.86
C SER A 219 9.16 -17.28 -2.10
N LEU A 220 7.85 -17.01 -2.05
CA LEU A 220 7.28 -15.68 -2.26
C LEU A 220 7.24 -14.87 -0.96
N CYS A 221 7.77 -13.65 -1.02
CA CYS A 221 7.73 -12.69 0.08
C CYS A 221 6.69 -11.60 -0.21
N ILE A 222 5.72 -11.42 0.69
CA ILE A 222 4.79 -10.30 0.67
C ILE A 222 5.23 -9.28 1.72
N PRO A 223 5.54 -8.03 1.32
CA PRO A 223 6.06 -7.04 2.24
C PRO A 223 4.97 -6.59 3.22
N THR A 224 5.38 -6.36 4.46
CA THR A 224 4.53 -5.86 5.53
C THR A 224 5.15 -4.59 6.12
N PRO A 225 4.35 -3.70 6.73
CA PRO A 225 4.90 -2.56 7.46
C PRO A 225 5.63 -2.93 8.76
N ILE A 226 5.52 -4.19 9.19
CA ILE A 226 6.03 -4.71 10.46
C ILE A 226 6.73 -6.04 10.19
N ASN A 227 7.96 -6.21 10.64
CA ASN A 227 8.68 -7.47 10.50
C ASN A 227 8.06 -8.60 11.35
N PRO A 228 8.15 -9.85 10.89
CA PRO A 228 8.68 -10.27 9.57
C PRO A 228 7.68 -10.01 8.42
N PRO A 229 8.14 -10.05 7.15
CA PRO A 229 7.22 -10.14 6.01
C PRO A 229 6.39 -11.43 6.07
N VAL A 230 5.34 -11.50 5.27
CA VAL A 230 4.60 -12.77 5.11
C VAL A 230 5.31 -13.62 4.06
N CYS A 231 5.84 -14.77 4.50
CA CYS A 231 6.38 -15.78 3.60
C CYS A 231 5.27 -16.71 3.17
N VAL A 232 5.08 -16.81 1.85
CA VAL A 232 3.97 -17.56 1.28
C VAL A 232 4.48 -18.73 0.48
N THR A 233 4.04 -19.93 0.86
CA THR A 233 4.11 -21.12 0.02
C THR A 233 2.99 -21.06 -1.02
N ASP A 234 3.13 -21.77 -2.13
CA ASP A 234 2.10 -21.74 -3.17
C ASP A 234 0.71 -22.15 -2.64
N GLU A 235 0.68 -23.11 -1.70
CA GLU A 235 -0.53 -23.56 -1.01
C GLU A 235 -1.11 -22.49 -0.08
N ASN A 236 -0.27 -21.82 0.72
CA ASN A 236 -0.71 -20.74 1.61
C ASN A 236 -1.17 -19.50 0.83
N LEU A 237 -0.63 -19.27 -0.37
CA LEU A 237 -0.99 -18.11 -1.17
C LEU A 237 -2.41 -18.24 -1.71
N LEU A 238 -2.78 -19.45 -2.14
CA LEU A 238 -4.14 -19.75 -2.56
C LEU A 238 -5.15 -19.74 -1.41
N GLN A 239 -4.75 -20.19 -0.22
CA GLN A 239 -5.61 -20.16 0.96
C GLN A 239 -5.81 -18.73 1.51
N ASN A 240 -4.78 -17.90 1.44
CA ASN A 240 -4.82 -16.53 1.98
C ASN A 240 -5.27 -15.47 0.96
N THR A 241 -5.19 -15.73 -0.35
CA THR A 241 -5.86 -14.87 -1.33
C THR A 241 -7.35 -15.14 -1.26
N LYS A 242 -8.10 -14.11 -0.85
CA LYS A 242 -9.55 -14.17 -0.80
C LYS A 242 -10.08 -14.28 -2.22
N ARG A 243 -10.68 -15.43 -2.53
CA ARG A 243 -11.22 -15.76 -3.85
C ARG A 243 -12.74 -15.86 -3.78
N SER A 244 -13.41 -15.42 -4.84
CA SER A 244 -14.83 -15.72 -5.03
C SER A 244 -14.99 -17.24 -5.22
N LYS A 245 -16.19 -17.77 -4.96
CA LYS A 245 -16.49 -19.19 -5.19
C LYS A 245 -16.36 -19.53 -6.67
N ALA A 246 -16.77 -18.60 -7.54
CA ALA A 246 -16.59 -18.75 -8.98
C ALA A 246 -15.11 -18.84 -9.38
N GLN A 247 -14.25 -17.96 -8.84
CA GLN A 247 -12.81 -18.00 -9.11
C GLN A 247 -12.16 -19.27 -8.58
N ALA A 248 -12.56 -19.75 -7.40
CA ALA A 248 -12.07 -21.02 -6.85
C ALA A 248 -12.41 -22.20 -7.76
N MET A 249 -13.64 -22.24 -8.31
CA MET A 249 -14.04 -23.26 -9.28
C MET A 249 -13.18 -23.25 -10.55
N LEU A 250 -12.79 -22.05 -11.04
CA LEU A 250 -11.88 -21.94 -12.18
C LEU A 250 -10.46 -22.42 -11.84
N ASP A 251 -9.95 -22.03 -10.67
CA ASP A 251 -8.62 -22.42 -10.20
C ASP A 251 -8.53 -23.95 -10.05
N ASP A 252 -9.56 -24.59 -9.46
CA ASP A 252 -9.63 -26.04 -9.29
C ASP A 252 -9.59 -26.78 -10.63
N GLU A 253 -10.32 -26.29 -11.64
CA GLU A 253 -10.28 -26.92 -12.95
C GLU A 253 -8.96 -26.66 -13.68
N CYS A 254 -8.34 -25.49 -13.49
CA CYS A 254 -6.98 -25.25 -13.95
C CYS A 254 -5.96 -26.22 -13.34
N GLN A 255 -6.08 -26.53 -12.05
CA GLN A 255 -5.26 -27.54 -11.41
C GLN A 255 -5.46 -28.91 -12.07
N ARG A 256 -6.72 -29.32 -12.30
CA ARG A 256 -7.00 -30.58 -13.02
C ARG A 256 -6.42 -30.60 -14.43
N GLN A 257 -6.42 -29.47 -15.14
CA GLN A 257 -5.79 -29.38 -16.46
C GLN A 257 -4.26 -29.56 -16.38
N PHE A 258 -3.60 -28.97 -15.39
CA PHE A 258 -2.17 -29.19 -15.14
C PHE A 258 -1.87 -30.65 -14.85
N ASP A 259 -2.68 -31.29 -13.98
CA ASP A 259 -2.53 -32.70 -13.63
C ASP A 259 -2.73 -33.61 -14.85
N ARG A 260 -3.71 -33.30 -15.73
CA ARG A 260 -3.91 -34.02 -16.99
C ARG A 260 -2.70 -33.86 -17.93
N ASN A 261 -2.19 -32.65 -18.10
CA ASN A 261 -1.01 -32.41 -18.93
C ASN A 261 0.23 -33.15 -18.39
N CYS A 262 0.41 -33.15 -17.06
CA CYS A 262 1.46 -33.93 -16.41
C CYS A 262 1.34 -35.43 -16.72
N LYS A 263 0.14 -36.01 -16.55
CA LYS A 263 -0.13 -37.43 -16.86
C LYS A 263 0.07 -37.77 -18.34
N SER A 264 -0.18 -36.83 -19.23
CA SER A 264 0.08 -36.96 -20.68
C SER A 264 1.55 -36.79 -21.08
N GLY A 265 2.47 -36.68 -20.12
CA GLY A 265 3.91 -36.61 -20.37
C GLY A 265 4.50 -35.20 -20.42
N HIS A 266 3.70 -34.15 -20.24
CA HIS A 266 4.21 -32.78 -20.15
C HIS A 266 4.75 -32.49 -18.75
N LYS A 267 5.99 -32.93 -18.50
CA LYS A 267 6.66 -32.84 -17.19
C LYS A 267 6.71 -31.42 -16.60
N SER A 268 6.69 -30.39 -17.45
CA SER A 268 6.68 -28.98 -17.03
C SER A 268 5.45 -28.56 -16.22
N PHE A 269 4.38 -29.36 -16.20
CA PHE A 269 3.18 -29.08 -15.39
C PHE A 269 3.11 -29.92 -14.10
N CYS A 270 4.00 -30.90 -13.94
CA CYS A 270 3.95 -31.82 -12.81
C CYS A 270 4.34 -31.13 -11.50
N GLY A 271 3.57 -31.39 -10.43
CA GLY A 271 3.86 -30.89 -9.08
C GLY A 271 3.66 -29.39 -8.92
N LYS A 272 3.01 -28.72 -9.88
CA LYS A 272 2.78 -27.28 -9.86
C LYS A 272 1.37 -26.94 -9.41
N VAL A 273 1.27 -25.84 -8.70
CA VAL A 273 0.00 -25.21 -8.36
C VAL A 273 -0.44 -24.32 -9.53
N ALA A 274 -1.69 -24.49 -9.98
CA ALA A 274 -2.24 -23.78 -11.12
C ALA A 274 -3.45 -22.90 -10.74
N VAL A 275 -3.56 -21.74 -11.38
CA VAL A 275 -4.68 -20.81 -11.17
C VAL A 275 -5.19 -20.22 -12.47
N ALA A 276 -6.48 -19.88 -12.50
CA ALA A 276 -7.11 -19.23 -13.64
C ALA A 276 -6.94 -17.72 -13.54
N ARG A 277 -6.32 -17.10 -14.54
CA ARG A 277 -6.24 -15.63 -14.65
C ARG A 277 -6.50 -15.22 -16.09
N LYS A 278 -6.99 -14.00 -16.28
CA LYS A 278 -6.96 -13.32 -17.57
C LYS A 278 -5.76 -12.38 -17.61
N ASP A 279 -4.76 -12.79 -18.36
CA ASP A 279 -3.49 -12.07 -18.52
C ASP A 279 -2.80 -12.52 -19.83
N LYS A 280 -1.63 -11.95 -20.12
CA LYS A 280 -0.80 -12.25 -21.29
C LYS A 280 -0.12 -13.62 -21.15
N GLY A 281 0.16 -14.27 -22.28
CA GLY A 281 0.90 -15.55 -22.32
C GLY A 281 2.35 -15.38 -22.77
N ARG A 282 2.78 -16.22 -23.72
CA ARG A 282 4.14 -16.20 -24.31
C ARG A 282 4.39 -14.90 -25.09
N ALA A 283 5.60 -14.34 -24.95
CA ALA A 283 6.05 -13.20 -25.73
C ALA A 283 5.96 -13.47 -27.25
N GLY A 284 5.64 -12.43 -28.02
CA GLY A 284 5.59 -12.46 -29.49
C GLY A 284 4.41 -13.23 -30.11
N SER A 285 3.64 -13.99 -29.33
CA SER A 285 2.50 -14.77 -29.84
C SER A 285 1.22 -14.64 -29.01
N GLN A 286 1.31 -14.25 -27.75
CA GLN A 286 0.17 -14.19 -26.81
C GLN A 286 0.17 -12.90 -25.98
N GLU A 287 0.38 -11.76 -26.63
CA GLU A 287 0.46 -10.45 -25.97
C GLU A 287 -0.90 -9.90 -25.49
N LYS A 288 -2.00 -10.48 -25.98
CA LYS A 288 -3.36 -10.14 -25.55
C LYS A 288 -3.73 -10.89 -24.27
N ALA A 289 -4.39 -10.18 -23.37
CA ALA A 289 -4.89 -10.77 -22.14
C ALA A 289 -6.05 -11.73 -22.43
N GLU A 290 -5.86 -13.00 -22.10
CA GLU A 290 -6.85 -14.06 -22.28
C GLU A 290 -6.90 -14.93 -21.03
N TRP A 291 -8.02 -15.62 -20.85
CA TRP A 291 -8.18 -16.61 -19.78
C TRP A 291 -7.27 -17.81 -20.00
N ARG A 292 -6.36 -18.06 -19.06
CA ARG A 292 -5.43 -19.20 -19.08
C ARG A 292 -5.26 -19.77 -17.68
N CYS A 293 -4.73 -21.00 -17.65
CA CYS A 293 -4.24 -21.62 -16.43
C CYS A 293 -2.75 -21.35 -16.31
N TYR A 294 -2.35 -20.58 -15.31
CA TYR A 294 -0.96 -20.20 -15.05
C TYR A 294 -0.41 -21.02 -13.89
N SER A 295 0.87 -21.38 -13.96
CA SER A 295 1.56 -21.81 -12.76
C SER A 295 1.69 -20.64 -11.80
N LEU A 296 1.36 -20.87 -10.53
CA LEU A 296 1.41 -19.86 -9.49
C LEU A 296 2.81 -19.23 -9.34
N SER A 297 3.86 -20.03 -9.56
CA SER A 297 5.27 -19.60 -9.49
C SER A 297 5.65 -18.56 -10.55
N GLU A 298 4.90 -18.42 -11.64
CA GLU A 298 5.13 -17.43 -12.69
C GLU A 298 4.40 -16.10 -12.46
N LEU A 299 3.61 -16.00 -11.39
CA LEU A 299 2.79 -14.84 -11.10
C LEU A 299 3.44 -13.92 -10.06
N ASP A 300 3.36 -12.61 -10.30
CA ASP A 300 3.74 -11.55 -9.38
C ASP A 300 2.51 -11.06 -8.61
N PHE A 301 2.49 -11.34 -7.31
CA PHE A 301 1.41 -10.94 -6.40
C PHE A 301 1.61 -9.55 -5.79
N ARG A 302 2.71 -8.87 -6.09
CA ARG A 302 2.96 -7.50 -5.61
C ARG A 302 2.09 -6.47 -6.34
N GLY A 303 1.64 -6.79 -7.55
CA GLY A 303 0.78 -5.95 -8.38
C GLY A 303 -0.58 -6.59 -8.65
N ALA A 304 -1.56 -5.77 -9.04
CA ALA A 304 -2.88 -6.19 -9.48
C ALA A 304 -3.03 -6.02 -11.01
N SER A 305 -2.15 -6.67 -11.77
CA SER A 305 -2.10 -6.58 -13.24
C SER A 305 -2.99 -7.60 -13.94
N SER A 306 -3.27 -8.74 -13.29
CA SER A 306 -4.18 -9.76 -13.82
C SER A 306 -5.65 -9.43 -13.56
N VAL A 307 -6.52 -10.12 -14.32
CA VAL A 307 -7.96 -10.10 -14.13
C VAL A 307 -8.46 -11.44 -13.59
N CYS A 308 -9.36 -11.37 -12.62
CA CYS A 308 -10.10 -12.47 -11.99
C CYS A 308 -11.62 -12.24 -12.13
N ILE A 309 -12.44 -13.16 -11.63
CA ILE A 309 -13.90 -12.98 -11.58
C ILE A 309 -14.46 -12.94 -10.16
N ASP A 310 -15.50 -12.13 -9.95
CA ASP A 310 -16.40 -12.30 -8.80
C ASP A 310 -17.41 -13.44 -9.02
N ASP A 311 -18.29 -13.69 -8.05
CA ASP A 311 -19.30 -14.77 -8.12
C ASP A 311 -20.34 -14.54 -9.25
N CYS A 312 -20.42 -13.32 -9.79
CA CYS A 312 -21.26 -12.95 -10.91
C CYS A 312 -20.51 -12.87 -12.24
N GLY A 313 -19.31 -13.44 -12.32
CA GLY A 313 -18.51 -13.49 -13.54
C GLY A 313 -17.97 -12.13 -13.97
N LYS A 314 -18.05 -11.11 -13.12
CA LYS A 314 -17.57 -9.76 -13.47
C LYS A 314 -16.04 -9.75 -13.36
N GLU A 315 -15.40 -9.37 -14.46
CA GLU A 315 -13.96 -9.24 -14.57
C GLU A 315 -13.44 -8.07 -13.70
N LEU A 316 -12.62 -8.38 -12.70
CA LEU A 316 -12.03 -7.44 -11.76
C LEU A 316 -10.53 -7.61 -11.68
N ARG A 317 -9.80 -6.52 -11.39
CA ARG A 317 -8.36 -6.60 -11.15
C ARG A 317 -8.07 -7.42 -9.90
N CYS A 318 -7.04 -8.26 -9.96
CA CYS A 318 -6.61 -9.07 -8.85
C CYS A 318 -5.10 -9.23 -8.85
N GLN A 319 -4.56 -9.60 -7.68
CA GLN A 319 -3.16 -9.95 -7.53
C GLN A 319 -2.79 -11.23 -8.29
N GLY A 320 -1.51 -11.32 -8.68
CA GLY A 320 -0.96 -12.49 -9.35
C GLY A 320 -1.03 -12.39 -10.86
N GLY A 321 -0.46 -11.33 -11.42
CA GLY A 321 -0.29 -11.23 -12.87
C GLY A 321 1.07 -11.71 -13.33
N VAL A 322 1.25 -11.92 -14.63
CA VAL A 322 2.48 -12.51 -15.18
C VAL A 322 3.72 -11.69 -14.85
N LYS A 323 4.78 -12.35 -14.35
CA LYS A 323 6.07 -11.72 -14.05
C LYS A 323 6.71 -11.13 -15.32
N GLY A 324 6.73 -9.81 -15.44
CA GLY A 324 7.40 -9.12 -16.55
C GLY A 324 6.60 -9.18 -17.86
N VAL A 325 7.24 -9.59 -18.95
CA VAL A 325 6.63 -9.60 -20.30
C VAL A 325 6.10 -10.96 -20.76
N GLN A 326 6.33 -12.04 -20.00
CA GLN A 326 6.03 -13.39 -20.49
C GLN A 326 5.78 -14.41 -19.37
N SER A 327 4.91 -15.37 -19.68
CA SER A 327 4.74 -16.63 -18.95
C SER A 327 5.04 -17.78 -19.92
N VAL A 328 5.75 -18.80 -19.44
CA VAL A 328 6.11 -19.99 -20.24
C VAL A 328 5.50 -21.28 -19.68
N GLU A 329 4.97 -21.24 -18.46
CA GLU A 329 4.36 -22.34 -17.71
C GLU A 329 2.86 -22.09 -17.52
N HIS A 330 2.18 -21.84 -18.63
CA HIS A 330 0.73 -21.75 -18.70
C HIS A 330 0.15 -22.63 -19.80
N THR A 331 -1.16 -22.87 -19.72
CA THR A 331 -1.92 -23.49 -20.82
C THR A 331 -3.16 -22.68 -21.17
N THR A 332 -3.43 -22.56 -22.47
CA THR A 332 -4.65 -21.96 -22.98
C THR A 332 -5.75 -23.01 -23.01
N TRP A 333 -6.63 -22.98 -22.01
CA TRP A 333 -7.74 -23.91 -21.96
C TRP A 333 -9.00 -23.29 -22.60
N LYS A 334 -9.36 -23.77 -23.79
CA LYS A 334 -10.47 -23.19 -24.59
C LYS A 334 -11.85 -23.26 -23.92
N GLN A 335 -12.04 -24.14 -22.93
CA GLN A 335 -13.32 -24.30 -22.23
C GLN A 335 -13.45 -23.38 -21.01
N LEU A 336 -12.39 -22.67 -20.61
CA LEU A 336 -12.40 -21.78 -19.44
C LEU A 336 -13.49 -20.68 -19.55
N PRO A 337 -13.71 -20.03 -20.72
CA PRO A 337 -14.82 -19.09 -20.89
C PRO A 337 -16.21 -19.72 -20.67
N THR A 338 -16.39 -20.97 -21.10
CA THR A 338 -17.64 -21.71 -20.85
C THR A 338 -17.83 -21.98 -19.36
N LEU A 339 -16.75 -22.36 -18.66
CA LEU A 339 -16.77 -22.60 -17.22
C LEU A 339 -17.12 -21.34 -16.43
N ILE A 340 -16.69 -20.15 -16.87
CA ILE A 340 -17.08 -18.87 -16.27
C ILE A 340 -18.61 -18.70 -16.31
N GLY A 341 -19.25 -19.04 -17.43
CA GLY A 341 -20.71 -19.00 -17.54
C GLY A 341 -21.39 -19.96 -16.56
N SER A 342 -20.88 -21.20 -16.45
CA SER A 342 -21.38 -22.19 -15.49
C SER A 342 -21.21 -21.73 -14.03
N ALA A 343 -20.04 -21.18 -13.69
CA ALA A 343 -19.75 -20.68 -12.35
C ALA A 343 -20.66 -19.48 -12.00
N THR A 344 -20.84 -18.56 -12.94
CA THR A 344 -21.74 -17.40 -12.79
C THR A 344 -23.17 -17.85 -12.50
N LYS A 345 -23.69 -18.82 -13.27
CA LYS A 345 -25.03 -19.38 -13.08
C LYS A 345 -25.18 -20.07 -11.72
N THR A 346 -24.10 -20.64 -11.20
CA THR A 346 -24.10 -21.40 -9.93
C THR A 346 -24.01 -20.48 -8.71
N PHE A 347 -23.20 -19.43 -8.78
CA PHE A 347 -22.84 -18.63 -7.60
C PHE A 347 -23.44 -17.23 -7.56
N CYS A 348 -23.81 -16.65 -8.70
CA CYS A 348 -24.41 -15.33 -8.74
C CYS A 348 -25.86 -15.37 -8.24
N SER A 349 -26.19 -14.57 -7.22
CA SER A 349 -27.59 -14.37 -6.86
C SER A 349 -28.30 -13.57 -7.95
N ALA A 350 -29.55 -13.94 -8.27
CA ALA A 350 -30.38 -13.21 -9.22
C ALA A 350 -30.51 -11.72 -8.86
N ARG A 351 -30.66 -11.38 -7.57
CA ARG A 351 -30.68 -9.99 -7.10
C ARG A 351 -29.41 -9.22 -7.43
N GLN A 352 -28.24 -9.79 -7.13
CA GLN A 352 -26.97 -9.13 -7.47
C GLN A 352 -26.79 -9.01 -8.99
N ALA A 353 -27.25 -9.99 -9.77
CA ALA A 353 -27.26 -9.89 -11.22
C ALA A 353 -28.08 -8.68 -11.69
N SER A 354 -29.34 -8.56 -11.25
CA SER A 354 -30.22 -7.43 -11.59
C SER A 354 -29.68 -6.07 -11.14
N ALA A 355 -29.06 -6.01 -9.96
CA ALA A 355 -28.39 -4.80 -9.48
C ALA A 355 -27.20 -4.42 -10.38
N ASN A 356 -26.39 -5.40 -10.80
CA ASN A 356 -25.28 -5.18 -11.72
C ASN A 356 -25.76 -4.74 -13.11
N ASP A 357 -26.84 -5.32 -13.59
CA ASP A 357 -27.41 -5.01 -14.91
C ASP A 357 -27.94 -3.58 -14.93
N TYR A 358 -28.70 -3.18 -13.91
CA TYR A 358 -29.09 -1.77 -13.71
C TYR A 358 -27.89 -0.83 -13.75
N CYS A 359 -26.83 -1.13 -13.00
CA CYS A 359 -25.64 -0.27 -12.98
C CYS A 359 -24.96 -0.19 -14.34
N ASN A 360 -24.88 -1.30 -15.07
CA ASN A 360 -24.28 -1.32 -16.39
C ASN A 360 -25.14 -0.59 -17.44
N ASP A 361 -26.47 -0.61 -17.30
CA ASP A 361 -27.39 0.11 -18.17
C ASP A 361 -27.33 1.62 -17.96
N VAL A 362 -27.28 2.06 -16.69
CA VAL A 362 -27.11 3.47 -16.34
C VAL A 362 -25.71 3.95 -16.69
N ARG A 363 -24.69 3.13 -16.41
CA ARG A 363 -23.29 3.47 -16.65
C ARG A 363 -22.47 2.23 -17.03
N PRO A 364 -22.22 2.03 -18.35
CA PRO A 364 -21.47 0.89 -18.84
C PRO A 364 -20.12 0.71 -18.16
N GLY A 365 -19.81 -0.52 -17.80
CA GLY A 365 -18.55 -0.86 -17.12
C GLY A 365 -18.60 -0.76 -15.60
N THR A 366 -19.75 -0.44 -15.00
CA THR A 366 -19.92 -0.41 -13.54
C THR A 366 -20.69 -1.61 -12.99
N ILE A 367 -20.55 -1.84 -11.68
CA ILE A 367 -21.27 -2.89 -10.94
C ILE A 367 -21.82 -2.35 -9.61
N ALA A 368 -22.87 -2.99 -9.10
CA ALA A 368 -23.53 -2.55 -7.88
C ALA A 368 -22.81 -3.07 -6.64
N ARG A 369 -22.56 -2.19 -5.68
CA ARG A 369 -22.05 -2.52 -4.33
C ARG A 369 -22.73 -1.65 -3.29
N TYR A 370 -22.78 -2.15 -2.05
CA TYR A 370 -23.34 -1.45 -0.91
C TYR A 370 -22.20 -0.98 0.01
N GLU A 371 -21.80 0.29 -0.12
CA GLU A 371 -20.64 0.86 0.58
C GLU A 371 -20.91 2.28 1.08
N ALA A 372 -20.11 2.71 2.07
CA ALA A 372 -20.09 4.10 2.52
C ALA A 372 -19.28 4.97 1.55
N VAL A 373 -19.78 6.18 1.29
CA VAL A 373 -19.11 7.18 0.44
C VAL A 373 -18.32 8.15 1.31
N SER A 374 -17.22 8.72 0.80
CA SER A 374 -16.41 9.72 1.51
C SER A 374 -17.26 10.81 2.16
N GLY A 375 -17.11 11.00 3.47
CA GLY A 375 -17.83 12.02 4.23
C GLY A 375 -19.23 11.62 4.72
N ASN A 376 -19.70 10.41 4.41
CA ASN A 376 -20.92 9.85 4.99
C ASN A 376 -20.62 8.50 5.65
N THR A 377 -21.17 8.26 6.84
CA THR A 377 -20.98 6.99 7.57
C THR A 377 -22.02 5.93 7.21
N GLU A 378 -23.13 6.35 6.59
CA GLU A 378 -24.19 5.42 6.18
C GLU A 378 -23.89 4.78 4.82
N PRO A 379 -23.83 3.43 4.75
CA PRO A 379 -23.65 2.73 3.49
C PRO A 379 -24.92 2.79 2.64
N ARG A 380 -24.73 2.86 1.32
CA ARG A 380 -25.83 2.89 0.35
C ARG A 380 -25.44 2.16 -0.92
N TRP A 381 -26.43 1.88 -1.76
CA TRP A 381 -26.23 1.21 -3.04
C TRP A 381 -25.68 2.17 -4.08
N ILE A 382 -24.53 1.82 -4.65
CA ILE A 382 -23.80 2.65 -5.61
C ILE A 382 -23.33 1.80 -6.79
N CYS A 383 -23.28 2.43 -7.96
CA CYS A 383 -22.64 1.86 -9.14
C CYS A 383 -21.17 2.27 -9.16
N ILE A 384 -20.25 1.30 -9.08
CA ILE A 384 -18.81 1.56 -9.02
C ILE A 384 -18.12 1.05 -10.29
N ASP A 385 -17.19 1.82 -10.83
CA ASP A 385 -16.38 1.40 -11.97
C ASP A 385 -15.53 0.18 -11.59
N LYS A 386 -15.56 -0.88 -12.40
CA LYS A 386 -14.79 -2.11 -12.16
C LYS A 386 -13.29 -1.86 -12.04
N GLN A 387 -12.76 -0.80 -12.66
CA GLN A 387 -11.34 -0.43 -12.56
C GLN A 387 -10.95 0.11 -11.17
N GLU A 388 -11.92 0.57 -10.38
CA GLU A 388 -11.73 1.05 -9.01
C GLU A 388 -11.89 -0.07 -7.96
N LEU A 389 -12.31 -1.25 -8.41
CA LEU A 389 -12.52 -2.41 -7.56
C LEU A 389 -11.37 -3.41 -7.67
N ARG A 390 -11.11 -4.09 -6.57
CA ARG A 390 -10.13 -5.18 -6.50
C ARG A 390 -10.79 -6.43 -5.96
N LEU A 391 -10.51 -7.57 -6.58
CA LEU A 391 -11.12 -8.83 -6.19
C LEU A 391 -10.85 -9.17 -4.72
N GLU A 392 -9.61 -8.95 -4.26
CA GLU A 392 -9.18 -9.26 -2.90
C GLU A 392 -9.80 -8.36 -1.82
N ALA A 393 -10.42 -7.24 -2.21
CA ALA A 393 -11.11 -6.34 -1.30
C ALA A 393 -12.57 -6.77 -1.13
N GLU A 394 -13.11 -6.57 0.07
CA GLU A 394 -14.48 -6.94 0.41
C GLU A 394 -15.44 -5.77 0.31
N SER A 395 -16.65 -6.09 -0.11
CA SER A 395 -17.78 -5.18 -0.13
C SER A 395 -19.06 -5.91 0.28
N LYS A 396 -20.14 -5.15 0.50
CA LYS A 396 -21.48 -5.72 0.64
C LYS A 396 -22.18 -5.74 -0.71
N CYS A 397 -22.93 -6.81 -0.93
CA CYS A 397 -23.73 -7.05 -2.13
C CYS A 397 -24.99 -7.81 -1.75
N ALA A 398 -25.89 -7.96 -2.71
CA ALA A 398 -27.17 -8.61 -2.50
C ALA A 398 -26.95 -10.11 -2.32
N ASP A 399 -27.58 -10.66 -1.28
CA ASP A 399 -27.74 -12.11 -1.19
C ASP A 399 -28.91 -12.58 -2.08
N LYS A 400 -29.16 -13.88 -2.08
CA LYS A 400 -30.30 -14.49 -2.79
C LYS A 400 -31.68 -14.13 -2.21
N CYS A 401 -31.73 -13.64 -0.97
CA CYS A 401 -32.94 -13.32 -0.20
C CYS A 401 -33.17 -11.81 -0.18
N LYS A 402 -33.61 -11.18 0.91
CA LYS A 402 -33.75 -9.70 1.02
C LYS A 402 -32.58 -9.03 1.75
N GLY A 403 -31.51 -9.76 2.06
CA GLY A 403 -30.40 -9.30 2.87
C GLY A 403 -29.18 -8.89 2.07
N PHE A 404 -28.06 -8.86 2.78
CA PHE A 404 -26.74 -8.55 2.26
C PHE A 404 -25.77 -9.69 2.60
N THR A 405 -24.91 -10.01 1.64
CA THR A 405 -23.74 -10.85 1.88
C THR A 405 -22.47 -10.05 1.66
N THR A 406 -21.35 -10.59 2.14
CA THR A 406 -20.03 -10.09 1.75
C THR A 406 -19.62 -10.76 0.43
N CYS A 407 -19.05 -9.99 -0.49
CA CYS A 407 -18.47 -10.50 -1.74
C CYS A 407 -17.15 -9.83 -2.08
N ALA A 408 -16.45 -10.48 -3.00
CA ALA A 408 -15.26 -9.98 -3.66
C ALA A 408 -15.57 -8.76 -4.54
N GLY A 409 -14.55 -7.92 -4.77
CA GLY A 409 -14.72 -6.71 -5.57
C GLY A 409 -15.19 -5.52 -4.76
N GLY A 410 -14.50 -5.25 -3.66
CA GLY A 410 -14.59 -3.98 -2.94
C GLY A 410 -13.47 -3.03 -3.30
N ARG A 411 -13.41 -1.93 -2.56
CA ARG A 411 -12.32 -0.95 -2.67
C ARG A 411 -11.22 -1.26 -1.68
N SER A 412 -9.96 -1.17 -2.11
CA SER A 412 -8.85 -1.34 -1.17
C SER A 412 -8.85 -0.18 -0.16
N ARG A 413 -8.58 -0.47 1.11
CA ARG A 413 -8.37 0.56 2.14
C ARG A 413 -7.24 1.53 1.79
N VAL A 414 -6.34 1.12 0.89
CA VAL A 414 -5.20 1.90 0.39
C VAL A 414 -5.62 2.89 -0.71
N ASP A 415 -6.73 2.65 -1.40
CA ASP A 415 -7.22 3.49 -2.51
C ASP A 415 -7.97 4.75 -2.02
N GLY A 416 -8.12 4.92 -0.69
CA GLY A 416 -8.80 6.05 -0.06
C GLY A 416 -10.33 6.08 -0.30
N PRO A 417 -11.06 7.07 0.24
CA PRO A 417 -12.48 7.26 -0.04
C PRO A 417 -12.74 7.61 -1.52
N LEU A 418 -13.90 7.28 -2.09
CA LEU A 418 -14.23 7.69 -3.46
C LEU A 418 -14.37 9.22 -3.52
N PRO A 419 -13.82 9.88 -4.56
CA PRO A 419 -14.21 11.25 -4.86
C PRO A 419 -15.72 11.30 -5.09
N SER A 420 -16.42 12.23 -4.44
CA SER A 420 -17.86 12.44 -4.57
C SER A 420 -18.33 12.63 -6.02
N ASN A 421 -17.42 12.99 -6.91
CA ASN A 421 -17.70 13.48 -8.26
C ASN A 421 -17.87 12.33 -9.29
N GLY A 422 -17.63 11.08 -8.89
CA GLY A 422 -17.74 9.89 -9.74
C GLY A 422 -18.79 8.88 -9.29
N LEU A 423 -19.58 9.23 -8.26
CA LEU A 423 -20.54 8.34 -7.63
C LEU A 423 -21.97 8.84 -7.82
N GLU A 424 -22.79 8.01 -8.44
CA GLU A 424 -24.22 8.23 -8.53
C GLU A 424 -24.91 7.46 -7.38
N ASP A 425 -25.75 8.16 -6.62
CA ASP A 425 -26.65 7.48 -5.70
C ASP A 425 -27.69 6.73 -6.52
N ALA A 426 -27.46 5.44 -6.67
CA ALA A 426 -28.28 4.55 -7.46
C ALA A 426 -29.24 3.75 -6.59
N SER A 427 -29.39 4.10 -5.30
CA SER A 427 -30.01 3.22 -4.32
C SER A 427 -31.45 2.86 -4.67
N ARG A 428 -32.25 3.82 -5.10
CA ARG A 428 -33.64 3.56 -5.49
C ARG A 428 -33.70 2.64 -6.71
N GLY A 429 -32.96 2.95 -7.76
CA GLY A 429 -32.98 2.18 -9.01
C GLY A 429 -32.45 0.76 -8.84
N ILE A 430 -31.37 0.59 -8.07
CA ILE A 430 -30.83 -0.74 -7.71
C ILE A 430 -31.84 -1.53 -6.90
N LEU A 431 -32.46 -0.93 -5.88
CA LEU A 431 -33.48 -1.60 -5.07
C LEU A 431 -34.70 -2.00 -5.91
N ASP A 432 -35.14 -1.13 -6.82
CA ASP A 432 -36.24 -1.41 -7.75
C ASP A 432 -35.90 -2.58 -8.69
N ALA A 433 -34.70 -2.58 -9.28
CA ALA A 433 -34.23 -3.66 -10.15
C ALA A 433 -34.16 -5.03 -9.44
N MET A 434 -33.93 -5.03 -8.12
CA MET A 434 -33.85 -6.27 -7.33
C MET A 434 -35.21 -6.81 -6.87
N LYS A 435 -36.30 -6.04 -6.97
CA LYS A 435 -37.61 -6.39 -6.36
C LYS A 435 -38.13 -7.75 -6.84
N ASP A 436 -38.03 -7.99 -8.14
CA ASP A 436 -38.60 -9.19 -8.77
C ASP A 436 -37.60 -10.33 -8.91
N SER A 437 -36.40 -10.17 -8.35
CA SER A 437 -35.28 -11.11 -8.49
C SER A 437 -34.97 -11.87 -7.20
N ALA A 438 -35.81 -11.76 -6.18
CA ALA A 438 -35.69 -12.58 -4.97
C ALA A 438 -36.04 -14.03 -5.28
N GLY A 439 -35.15 -14.96 -4.93
CA GLY A 439 -35.44 -16.39 -5.03
C GLY A 439 -36.23 -16.89 -3.83
N ASP A 440 -36.68 -18.15 -3.88
CA ASP A 440 -37.30 -18.81 -2.74
C ASP A 440 -36.31 -18.86 -1.55
N CYS A 441 -36.74 -18.24 -0.48
CA CYS A 441 -36.13 -18.18 0.84
C CYS A 441 -37.23 -18.56 1.86
#